data_AF-A0A0M4HAF3-F1
#
_entry.id   AF-A0A0M4HAF3-F1
#
_cell.length_a   1.000
_cell.length_b   1.000
_cell.length_c   1.000
_cell.angle_alpha   90.00
_cell.angle_beta   90.00
_cell.angle_gamma   90.00
#
_symmetry.space_group_name_H-M   'P 1'
#
loop_
_entity.id
_entity.type
_entity.pdbx_description
1 polymer ?
#
loop_
_entity_poly.entity_id
_entity_poly.type
_entity_poly.pdbx_seq_one_letter_code
_entity_poly.pdbx_strand_id
1 'polypeptide(L)' 'GRGLYYGSYVFMETWNIGIVLLFATMATAFMGYVLPWGQMSFWGATVITNLLSAIPYIGTDLV' A
#
# COMPACT_ATOMS: atom_id res chain seq x y z
N GLY A 1 1.72 -2.07 -16.54
CA GLY A 1 2.38 -1.95 -17.86
C GLY A 1 1.48 -2.34 -19.00
N ARG A 2 1.29 -3.65 -19.24
CA ARG A 2 0.47 -4.19 -20.34
C ARG A 2 -0.93 -3.56 -20.47
N GLY A 3 -1.67 -3.44 -19.37
CA GLY A 3 -3.03 -2.89 -19.40
C GLY A 3 -3.11 -1.42 -19.82
N LEU A 4 -2.08 -0.61 -19.51
CA LEU A 4 -2.00 0.77 -19.99
C LEU A 4 -1.63 0.82 -21.47
N TYR A 5 -0.66 0.00 -21.89
CA TYR A 5 -0.18 -0.04 -23.26
C TYR A 5 -1.27 -0.46 -24.27
N TYR A 6 -2.13 -1.42 -23.90
CA TYR A 6 -3.22 -1.91 -24.75
C TYR A 6 -4.59 -1.27 -24.46
N GLY A 7 -4.66 -0.21 -23.65
CA GLY A 7 -5.94 0.43 -23.31
C GLY A 7 -6.93 -0.46 -22.55
N SER A 8 -6.47 -1.53 -21.90
CA SER A 8 -7.34 -2.48 -21.19
C SER A 8 -8.00 -1.88 -19.93
N TYR A 9 -7.62 -0.68 -19.51
CA TYR A 9 -8.29 0.07 -18.44
C TYR A 9 -9.72 0.49 -18.79
N VAL A 10 -10.13 0.40 -20.06
CA VAL A 10 -11.52 0.62 -20.49
C VAL A 10 -12.47 -0.44 -19.91
N PHE A 11 -11.97 -1.64 -19.57
CA PHE A 11 -12.73 -2.64 -18.82
C PHE A 11 -12.79 -2.25 -17.34
N MET A 12 -13.64 -1.27 -17.02
CA MET A 12 -13.68 -0.58 -15.73
C MET A 12 -13.79 -1.53 -14.53
N GLU A 13 -14.69 -2.50 -14.56
CA GLU A 13 -14.86 -3.46 -13.45
C GLU A 13 -13.59 -4.28 -13.20
N THR A 14 -13.01 -4.84 -14.27
CA THR A 14 -11.76 -5.63 -14.18
C THR A 14 -10.59 -4.75 -13.76
N TRP A 15 -10.52 -3.52 -14.25
CA TRP A 15 -9.47 -2.57 -13.92
C TRP A 15 -9.53 -2.15 -12.45
N ASN A 16 -10.72 -1.81 -11.95
CA ASN A 16 -10.95 -1.43 -10.57
C ASN A 16 -10.63 -2.57 -9.60
N ILE A 17 -11.05 -3.80 -9.92
CA ILE A 17 -10.63 -5.00 -9.15
C ILE A 17 -9.10 -5.14 -9.17
N GLY A 18 -8.47 -4.91 -10.33
CA GLY A 18 -7.00 -4.92 -10.46
C GLY A 18 -6.31 -3.89 -9.57
N ILE A 19 -6.87 -2.68 -9.43
CA ILE A 19 -6.36 -1.64 -8.52
C ILE A 19 -6.51 -2.06 -7.06
N VAL A 20 -7.64 -2.63 -6.68
CA VAL A 20 -7.84 -3.15 -5.31
C VAL A 20 -6.83 -4.26 -5.00
N LEU A 21 -6.62 -5.19 -5.94
CA LEU A 21 -5.60 -6.24 -5.81
C LEU A 21 -4.17 -5.67 -5.71
N LEU A 22 -3.88 -4.59 -6.44
CA LEU A 22 -2.59 -3.91 -6.34
C LEU A 22 -2.35 -3.40 -4.92
N PHE A 23 -3.30 -2.68 -4.34
CA PHE A 23 -3.16 -2.19 -2.96
C PHE A 23 -3.12 -3.32 -1.92
N ALA A 24 -3.93 -4.36 -2.09
CA ALA A 24 -3.94 -5.51 -1.19
C ALA A 24 -2.58 -6.24 -1.18
N THR A 25 -1.99 -6.47 -2.36
CA THR A 25 -0.68 -7.13 -2.46
C THR A 25 0.47 -6.28 -1.92
N MET A 26 0.42 -4.96 -2.11
CA MET A 26 1.35 -4.03 -1.47
C MET A 26 1.27 -4.10 0.06
N ALA A 27 0.06 -4.09 0.63
CA ALA A 27 -0.15 -4.21 2.07
C ALA A 27 0.37 -5.55 2.61
N THR A 28 0.05 -6.67 1.95
CA THR A 28 0.53 -8.00 2.35
C THR A 28 2.05 -8.10 2.31
N ALA A 29 2.69 -7.58 1.25
CA ALA A 29 4.14 -7.59 1.12
C ALA A 29 4.82 -6.72 2.19
N PHE A 30 4.26 -5.54 2.47
CA PHE A 30 4.75 -4.67 3.53
C PHE A 30 4.69 -5.35 4.90
N MET A 31 3.55 -5.92 5.28
CA MET A 31 3.43 -6.64 6.55
C MET A 31 4.37 -7.84 6.62
N GLY A 32 4.52 -8.58 5.52
CA GLY A 32 5.46 -9.69 5.41
C GLY A 32 6.93 -9.28 5.62
N TYR A 33 7.31 -8.10 5.13
CA TYR A 33 8.66 -7.54 5.32
C TYR A 33 8.95 -7.15 6.77
N VAL A 34 7.92 -6.83 7.56
CA VAL A 34 8.06 -6.45 8.97
C VAL A 34 8.29 -7.66 9.88
N LEU A 35 7.81 -8.86 9.50
CA LEU A 35 7.85 -10.07 10.33
C LEU A 35 9.23 -10.48 10.86
N PRO A 36 10.35 -10.43 10.10
CA PRO A 36 11.67 -10.85 10.60
C PRO A 36 12.27 -9.92 11.66
N TRP A 37 11.67 -8.75 11.90
CA TRP A 37 12.04 -7.79 12.93
C TRP A 37 13.52 -7.33 12.92
N GLY A 38 14.09 -7.16 11.73
CA GLY A 38 15.43 -6.57 11.55
C GLY A 38 15.44 -5.04 11.66
N GLN A 39 16.62 -4.42 11.64
CA GLN A 39 16.78 -2.95 11.70
C GLN A 39 15.99 -2.22 10.60
N MET A 40 16.13 -2.66 9.34
CA MET A 40 15.42 -2.05 8.21
C MET A 40 13.91 -2.31 8.27
N SER A 41 13.48 -3.49 8.75
CA SER A 41 12.07 -3.81 8.98
C SER A 41 11.45 -2.91 10.04
N PHE A 42 12.16 -2.67 11.14
CA PHE A 42 11.70 -1.80 12.23
C PHE A 42 11.57 -0.35 11.78
N TRP A 43 12.65 0.25 11.28
CA TRP A 43 12.63 1.64 10.84
C TRP A 43 11.69 1.86 9.65
N GLY A 44 11.61 0.89 8.74
CA GLY A 44 10.67 0.92 7.63
C GLY A 44 9.22 0.95 8.12
N ALA A 45 8.86 0.10 9.09
CA ALA A 45 7.53 0.10 9.70
C ALA A 45 7.22 1.45 10.36
N THR A 46 8.14 1.96 11.19
CA THR A 46 7.95 3.23 11.90
C THR A 46 7.74 4.40 10.94
N VAL A 47 8.53 4.51 9.88
CA VAL A 47 8.40 5.64 8.93
C VAL A 47 7.10 5.54 8.14
N ILE A 48 6.74 4.34 7.67
CA ILE A 48 5.57 4.15 6.79
C ILE A 48 4.26 4.36 7.56
N THR A 49 4.11 3.82 8.78
CA THR A 49 2.88 4.03 9.57
C THR A 49 2.74 5.49 10.00
N ASN A 50 3.85 6.16 10.36
CA ASN A 50 3.82 7.57 10.73
C ASN A 50 3.43 8.52 9.58
N LEU A 51 3.42 8.08 8.32
CA LEU A 51 2.86 8.91 7.23
C LEU A 51 1.38 9.25 7.46
N LEU A 52 0.63 8.40 8.18
CA LEU A 52 -0.77 8.66 8.52
C LEU A 52 -0.95 9.81 9.51
N SER A 53 0.07 10.11 10.32
CA SER A 53 0.04 11.25 11.26
C SER A 53 -0.11 12.61 10.57
N ALA A 54 0.21 12.69 9.29
CA ALA A 54 0.07 13.91 8.50
C ALA A 54 -1.39 14.26 8.15
N ILE A 55 -2.36 13.38 8.42
CA ILE A 55 -3.78 13.66 8.21
C ILE A 55 -4.28 14.62 9.30
N PRO A 56 -4.86 15.79 8.96
CA PRO A 56 -5.34 16.74 9.96
C PRO A 56 -6.43 16.14 10.86
N TYR A 57 -6.43 16.57 12.12
CA TYR A 57 -7.40 16.23 13.18
C TYR A 57 -7.42 14.77 13.66
N ILE A 58 -7.27 13.79 12.77
CA ILE A 58 -7.39 12.36 13.09
C ILE A 58 -6.08 11.59 12.92
N GLY A 59 -5.03 12.20 12.35
CA GLY A 59 -3.81 11.48 11.96
C GLY A 59 -3.07 10.83 13.13
N THR A 60 -2.98 11.50 14.28
CA THR A 60 -2.28 10.95 15.45
C THR A 60 -3.02 9.78 16.09
N ASP A 61 -4.35 9.75 16.01
CA ASP A 61 -5.17 8.69 16.58
C ASP A 61 -5.19 7.43 15.69
N LEU A 62 -4.82 7.58 14.42
CA LEU A 62 -4.77 6.49 13.44
C LEU A 62 -3.43 5.72 13.40
N VAL A 63 -2.37 6.28 13.98
CA VAL A 63 -1.01 5.69 14.05
C VAL A 63 -0.88 4.84 15.31
#